data_AF-A0A1F3ZIP6-F1
#
_entry.id   AF-A0A1F3ZIP6-F1
#
_cell.length_a   1.000
_cell.length_b   1.000
_cell.length_c   1.000
_cell.angle_alpha   90.00
_cell.angle_beta   90.00
_cell.angle_gamma   90.00
#
_symmetry.space_group_name_H-M   'P 1'
#
loop_
_entity.id
_entity.type
_entity.pdbx_description
1 polymer ?
#
loop_
_entity_poly.entity_id
_entity_poly.type
_entity_poly.pdbx_seq_one_letter_code
_entity_poly.pdbx_strand_id
1 'polypeptide(L)' 'MYQKMGISDCVASSSEAYVNIALRLGNDAAFRQTIKNNILAKKSVLFEDENVISEFSRFFEEVVAGRSAATIS' A
#
# COMPACT_ATOMS: atom_id res chain seq x y z
N MET A 1 -5.56 -6.91 -2.15
CA MET A 1 -5.38 -5.70 -1.31
C MET A 1 -5.16 -6.06 0.15
N TYR A 2 -6.20 -6.55 0.86
CA TYR A 2 -6.11 -6.91 2.29
C TYR A 2 -5.01 -7.94 2.63
N GLN A 3 -4.84 -8.98 1.81
CA GLN A 3 -3.75 -9.96 1.99
C GLN A 3 -2.36 -9.33 1.89
N LYS A 4 -2.15 -8.41 0.92
CA LYS A 4 -0.87 -7.68 0.79
C LYS A 4 -0.60 -6.78 2.00
N MET A 5 -1.65 -6.25 2.64
CA MET A 5 -1.54 -5.51 3.91
C MET A 5 -1.48 -6.44 5.14
N GLY A 6 -1.54 -7.76 5.00
CA GLY A 6 -1.65 -8.68 6.14
C GLY A 6 -2.88 -8.42 7.02
N ILE A 7 -4.02 -8.06 6.41
CA ILE A 7 -5.32 -7.92 7.08
C ILE A 7 -6.14 -9.15 6.70
N SER A 8 -6.10 -10.20 7.53
CA SER A 8 -6.83 -11.45 7.29
C SER A 8 -8.31 -11.37 7.65
N ASP A 9 -8.68 -10.48 8.57
CA ASP A 9 -10.05 -10.38 9.13
C ASP A 9 -11.13 -9.99 8.11
N CYS A 10 -10.72 -9.53 6.92
CA CYS A 10 -11.61 -9.17 5.82
C CYS A 10 -11.45 -10.08 4.59
N VAL A 11 -10.80 -11.23 4.74
CA VAL A 11 -10.62 -12.21 3.66
C VAL A 11 -11.58 -13.37 3.87
N ALA A 12 -12.59 -13.47 3.01
CA ALA A 12 -13.55 -14.56 3.02
C ALA A 12 -13.04 -15.77 2.22
N SER A 13 -13.20 -16.97 2.76
CA SER A 13 -12.90 -18.24 2.09
C SER A 13 -14.15 -18.92 1.47
N SER A 14 -15.34 -18.39 1.75
CA SER A 14 -16.62 -18.88 1.22
C SER A 14 -17.63 -17.73 1.09
N SER A 15 -18.73 -17.98 0.40
CA SER A 15 -19.85 -17.03 0.28
C SER A 15 -20.49 -16.70 1.64
N GLU A 16 -20.66 -17.69 2.50
CA GLU A 16 -21.19 -17.50 3.86
C GLU A 16 -20.24 -16.66 4.72
N ALA A 17 -18.93 -16.93 4.65
CA ALA A 17 -17.93 -16.13 5.35
C ALA A 17 -17.95 -14.67 4.86
N TYR A 18 -18.12 -14.45 3.56
CA TYR A 18 -18.25 -13.10 3.00
C TYR A 18 -19.45 -12.35 3.57
N VAL A 19 -20.62 -12.98 3.60
CA VAL A 19 -21.84 -12.38 4.17
C VAL A 19 -21.65 -12.03 5.64
N ASN A 20 -21.08 -12.95 6.43
CA ASN A 20 -20.84 -12.71 7.86
C ASN A 20 -19.86 -11.55 8.10
N ILE A 21 -18.78 -11.47 7.33
CA ILE A 21 -17.82 -10.36 7.41
C ILE A 21 -18.50 -9.03 7.04
N ALA A 22 -19.30 -9.00 5.98
CA ALA A 22 -20.01 -7.80 5.54
C ALA A 22 -21.03 -7.33 6.58
N LEU A 23 -21.82 -8.24 7.14
CA LEU A 23 -22.78 -7.95 8.20
C LEU A 23 -22.07 -7.43 9.46
N ARG A 24 -20.94 -8.02 9.84
CA ARG A 24 -20.17 -7.56 10.99
C ARG A 24 -19.58 -6.17 10.77
N LEU A 25 -19.00 -5.88 9.60
CA LEU A 25 -18.50 -4.55 9.26
C LEU A 25 -19.59 -3.46 9.30
N GLY A 26 -20.79 -3.81 8.85
CA GLY A 26 -21.95 -2.91 8.86
C GLY A 26 -22.47 -2.62 10.27
N ASN A 27 -22.60 -3.67 11.10
CA ASN A 27 -23.30 -3.58 12.39
C ASN A 27 -22.38 -3.34 13.60
N ASP A 28 -21.08 -3.67 13.51
CA ASP A 28 -20.11 -3.48 14.59
C ASP A 28 -19.20 -2.28 14.29
N ALA A 29 -19.52 -1.15 14.95
CA ALA A 29 -18.79 0.10 14.77
C ALA A 29 -17.34 0.04 15.28
N ALA A 30 -17.09 -0.70 16.37
CA ALA A 30 -15.76 -0.85 16.93
C ALA A 30 -14.88 -1.67 15.98
N PHE A 31 -15.40 -2.80 15.49
CA PHE A 31 -14.71 -3.62 14.50
C PHE A 31 -14.40 -2.83 13.22
N ARG A 32 -15.39 -2.09 12.68
CA ARG A 32 -15.18 -1.24 11.51
C ARG A 32 -14.08 -0.20 11.73
N GLN A 33 -14.04 0.43 12.90
CA GLN A 33 -13.02 1.42 13.20
C GLN A 33 -11.62 0.80 13.30
N THR A 34 -11.50 -0.39 13.89
CA THR A 34 -10.25 -1.16 13.94
C THR A 34 -9.74 -1.49 12.53
N ILE A 35 -10.61 -2.01 11.66
CA ILE A 35 -10.24 -2.31 10.27
C ILE A 35 -9.81 -1.04 9.52
N LYS A 36 -10.54 0.08 9.67
CA LYS A 36 -10.16 1.36 9.08
C LYS A 36 -8.76 1.81 9.54
N ASN A 37 -8.48 1.74 10.83
CA ASN A 37 -7.18 2.11 11.39
C ASN A 37 -6.06 1.22 10.83
N ASN A 38 -6.30 -0.09 10.73
CA ASN A 38 -5.35 -1.04 10.16
C ASN A 38 -5.05 -0.75 8.69
N ILE A 39 -6.07 -0.41 7.89
CA ILE A 39 -5.89 -0.02 6.48
C ILE A 39 -5.06 1.27 6.39
N LEU A 40 -5.39 2.29 7.19
CA LEU A 40 -4.67 3.56 7.16
C LEU A 40 -3.20 3.42 7.56
N ALA A 41 -2.91 2.57 8.54
CA ALA A 41 -1.54 2.29 8.98
C ALA A 41 -0.71 1.53 7.94
N LYS A 42 -1.36 0.73 7.07
CA LYS A 42 -0.69 -0.17 6.12
C LYS A 42 -0.89 0.21 4.66
N LYS A 43 -1.54 1.34 4.37
CA LYS A 43 -1.78 1.81 3.00
C LYS A 43 -0.48 2.01 2.22
N SER A 44 0.60 2.38 2.90
CA SER A 44 1.95 2.51 2.33
C SER A 44 2.40 1.24 1.61
N VAL A 45 2.08 0.04 2.13
CA VAL A 45 2.42 -1.25 1.49
C VAL A 45 1.84 -1.39 0.06
N LEU A 46 0.82 -0.62 -0.29
CA LEU A 46 0.23 -0.63 -1.64
C LEU A 46 0.64 0.54 -2.53
N PHE A 47 1.08 1.65 -1.93
CA PHE A 47 1.26 2.92 -2.63
C PHE A 47 2.69 3.48 -2.52
N GLU A 48 3.48 2.99 -1.57
CA GLU A 48 4.91 3.24 -1.44
C GLU A 48 5.62 1.99 -1.94
N ASP A 49 6.00 2.02 -3.22
CA ASP A 49 7.04 1.14 -3.73
C ASP A 49 8.35 1.90 -3.50
N GLU A 50 9.09 1.59 -2.43
CA GLU A 50 10.41 2.20 -2.16
C GLU A 50 11.36 2.08 -3.36
N ASN A 51 11.14 1.09 -4.23
CA ASN A 51 11.88 0.96 -5.48
C ASN A 51 11.65 2.16 -6.42
N VAL A 52 10.45 2.72 -6.47
CA VAL A 52 10.16 3.91 -7.29
C VAL A 52 10.93 5.11 -6.77
N ILE A 53 11.04 5.30 -5.45
CA ILE A 53 11.84 6.39 -4.86
C ILE A 53 13.33 6.19 -5.18
N SER A 54 13.82 4.95 -5.08
CA SER A 54 15.21 4.58 -5.37
C SER A 54 15.56 4.76 -6.86
N GLU A 55 14.68 4.33 -7.77
CA GLU A 55 14.84 4.50 -9.22
C GLU A 55 14.78 5.96 -9.64
N PHE A 56 13.86 6.75 -9.07
CA PHE A 56 13.83 8.19 -9.31
C PHE A 56 15.10 8.88 -8.82
N SER A 57 15.58 8.51 -7.62
CA SER A 57 16.82 9.06 -7.06
C SER A 57 18.01 8.75 -7.97
N ARG A 58 18.14 7.49 -8.42
CA ARG A 58 19.17 7.05 -9.35
C ARG A 58 19.10 7.80 -10.69
N PHE A 59 17.90 7.95 -11.26
CA PHE A 59 17.70 8.69 -12.50
C PHE A 59 18.14 10.15 -12.37
N PHE A 60 17.77 10.83 -11.27
CA PHE A 60 18.21 12.21 -11.05
C PHE A 60 19.74 12.32 -10.88
N GLU A 61 20.36 11.38 -10.17
CA GLU A 61 21.82 11.31 -10.04
C GLU A 61 22.49 11.11 -11.41
N GLU A 62 21.99 10.18 -12.24
CA GLU A 62 22.50 9.92 -13.58
C GLU A 62 22.37 11.14 -14.52
N VAL A 63 21.24 11.84 -14.48
CA VAL A 63 21.00 13.03 -15.32
C VAL A 63 21.86 14.21 -14.88
N VAL A 64 22.05 14.43 -13.58
CA VAL A 64 22.90 15.49 -13.04
C VAL A 64 24.39 15.20 -13.28
N ALA A 65 24.81 13.94 -13.09
CA ALA A 65 26.17 13.50 -13.40
C ALA A 65 26.46 13.55 -14.90
N GLY A 66 25.51 13.12 -15.73
CA GLY A 66 25.61 13.16 -17.20
C GLY A 66 25.64 14.58 -17.77
N ARG A 67 24.95 15.55 -17.15
CA ARG A 67 25.02 16.97 -17.53
C ARG A 67 26.36 17.63 -17.21
N SER A 68 27.10 17.14 -16.21
CA SER A 68 28.42 17.69 -15.87
C SER A 68 29.49 17.33 -16.91
N ALA A 69 29.31 16.25 -17.68
CA ALA A 69 30.23 15.85 -18.75
C ALA A 69 29.98 16.58 -20.09
N ALA A 70 28.76 17.11 -20.33
CA ALA A 70 28.39 17.73 -21.60
C ALA A 70 28.66 19.25 -21.69
N THR A 71 29.20 19.87 -20.63
CA THR A 71 29.52 21.31 -20.61
C THR A 71 31.02 21.59 -20.81
N ILE A 72 31.86 20.55 -20.94
CA ILE A 72 33.29 20.68 -21.26
C ILE A 72 33.60 19.75 -22.45
N SER A 73 33.15 20.12 -23.65
CA SER A 73 33.76 19.71 -24.91
C SER A 73 33.36 20.63 -26.04
#